data_AF-A0A484L6U7-F1
#
_entry.id   AF-A0A484L6U7-F1
#
_cell.length_a   1.000
_cell.length_b   1.000
_cell.length_c   1.000
_cell.angle_alpha   90.00
_cell.angle_beta   90.00
_cell.angle_gamma   90.00
#
_symmetry.space_group_name_H-M   'P 1'
#
loop_
_entity.id
_entity.type
_entity.pdbx_description
1 polymer ?
#
loop_
_entity_poly.entity_id
_entity_poly.type
_entity_poly.pdbx_seq_one_letter_code
_entity_poly.pdbx_strand_id
1 'polypeptide(L)' 'MLNMNKVLKEDHLYAAFAYFDKDGSGYITHDELQQACDKFGLTDVRIEEIIHEVDQDNDGRIDYNEFVAMMQDRALG' A
#
# COMPACT_ATOMS: atom_id res chain seq x y z
N MET A 1 6.87 8.10 27.09
CA MET A 1 5.63 8.67 26.51
C MET A 1 5.45 8.00 25.17
N LEU A 2 4.38 7.22 25.02
CA LEU A 2 4.09 6.52 23.77
C LEU A 2 3.82 7.58 22.70
N ASN A 3 4.67 7.64 21.66
CA ASN A 3 4.48 8.55 20.54
C ASN A 3 3.16 8.21 19.84
N MET A 4 2.06 8.84 20.26
CA MET A 4 0.71 8.64 19.70
C MET A 4 0.68 8.89 18.18
N ASN A 5 1.59 9.73 17.66
CA ASN A 5 1.75 9.95 16.22
C ASN A 5 2.28 8.72 15.45
N LYS A 6 2.99 7.81 16.12
CA LYS A 6 3.55 6.60 15.49
C LYS A 6 2.49 5.50 15.42
N VAL A 7 1.75 5.30 16.52
CA VAL A 7 0.63 4.35 16.60
C VAL A 7 -0.47 4.72 15.60
N LEU A 8 -0.88 5.99 15.55
CA LEU A 8 -1.89 6.43 14.57
C LEU A 8 -1.42 6.22 13.13
N LYS A 9 -0.13 6.41 12.82
CA LYS A 9 0.39 6.13 11.47
C LYS A 9 0.35 4.63 11.16
N GLU A 10 0.79 3.77 12.08
CA GLU A 10 0.73 2.31 11.90
C GLU A 10 -0.71 1.79 11.73
N ASP A 11 -1.65 2.25 12.54
CA ASP A 11 -3.07 1.88 12.43
C ASP A 11 -3.67 2.31 11.08
N HIS A 12 -3.34 3.51 10.60
CA HIS A 12 -3.81 3.99 9.30
C HIS A 12 -3.17 3.24 8.13
N LEU A 13 -1.91 2.85 8.25
CA LEU A 13 -1.21 2.04 7.25
C LEU A 13 -1.81 0.64 7.18
N TYR A 14 -2.05 0.02 8.32
CA TYR A 14 -2.69 -1.29 8.39
C TYR A 14 -4.13 -1.25 7.84
N ALA A 15 -4.91 -0.23 8.19
CA ALA A 15 -6.26 -0.06 7.66
C ALA A 15 -6.27 0.19 6.14
N ALA A 16 -5.31 0.96 5.62
CA ALA A 16 -5.14 1.15 4.19
C ALA A 16 -4.73 -0.17 3.51
N PHE A 17 -3.75 -0.89 4.06
CA PHE A 17 -3.29 -2.16 3.54
C PHE A 17 -4.43 -3.18 3.47
N ALA A 18 -5.17 -3.37 4.57
CA ALA A 18 -6.35 -4.24 4.62
C ALA A 18 -7.52 -3.75 3.75
N TYR A 19 -7.52 -2.49 3.32
CA TYR A 19 -8.48 -2.01 2.34
C TYR A 19 -8.12 -2.49 0.93
N PHE A 20 -6.83 -2.54 0.59
CA PHE A 20 -6.33 -3.04 -0.69
C PHE A 20 -6.33 -4.57 -0.75
N ASP A 21 -5.75 -5.24 0.25
CA ASP A 21 -5.73 -6.70 0.43
C ASP A 21 -7.15 -7.21 0.69
N LYS A 22 -7.81 -7.71 -0.34
CA LYS A 22 -9.21 -8.19 -0.28
C LYS A 22 -9.28 -9.66 0.09
N ASP A 23 -8.29 -10.43 -0.32
CA ASP A 23 -8.24 -11.85 -0.05
C ASP A 23 -7.64 -12.18 1.33
N GLY A 24 -7.04 -11.19 2.00
CA GLY A 24 -6.40 -11.33 3.31
C GLY A 24 -5.12 -12.15 3.23
N SER A 25 -4.48 -12.19 2.06
CA SER A 25 -3.25 -12.95 1.84
C SER A 25 -2.04 -12.34 2.56
N GLY A 26 -2.13 -11.06 2.96
CA GLY A 26 -1.01 -10.31 3.50
C GLY A 26 -0.13 -9.66 2.43
N TYR A 27 -0.57 -9.67 1.16
CA TYR A 27 0.12 -9.07 0.01
C TYR A 27 -0.90 -8.35 -0.84
N ILE A 28 -0.57 -7.16 -1.34
CA ILE A 28 -1.42 -6.46 -2.31
C ILE A 28 -0.96 -6.85 -3.71
N THR A 29 -1.80 -7.58 -4.43
CA THR A 29 -1.54 -7.93 -5.82
C THR A 29 -1.94 -6.80 -6.78
N HIS A 30 -1.41 -6.85 -8.01
CA HIS A 30 -1.82 -5.94 -9.07
C HIS A 30 -3.35 -5.88 -9.25
N ASP A 31 -4.01 -7.03 -9.23
CA ASP A 31 -5.46 -7.12 -9.42
C ASP A 31 -6.23 -6.40 -8.31
N GLU A 32 -5.78 -6.56 -7.06
CA GLU A 32 -6.39 -5.92 -5.89
C GLU A 32 -6.17 -4.42 -5.87
N LEU A 33 -4.94 -3.97 -6.19
CA LEU A 33 -4.63 -2.55 -6.30
C LEU A 33 -5.46 -1.90 -7.43
N GLN A 34 -5.57 -2.59 -8.57
CA GLN A 34 -6.40 -2.15 -9.69
C GLN A 34 -7.88 -2.05 -9.31
N GLN A 35 -8.43 -3.07 -8.64
CA GLN A 35 -9.82 -3.06 -8.17
C GLN A 35 -10.07 -1.94 -7.15
N ALA A 36 -9.12 -1.66 -6.27
CA ALA A 36 -9.23 -0.57 -5.31
C ALA A 36 -9.21 0.79 -6.02
N CYS A 37 -8.30 1.00 -6.97
CA CYS A 37 -8.23 2.21 -7.79
C CYS A 37 -9.51 2.41 -8.60
N ASP A 38 -10.05 1.37 -9.23
CA ASP A 38 -11.32 1.42 -9.95
C ASP A 38 -12.48 1.82 -9.04
N LYS A 39 -12.54 1.26 -7.82
CA LYS A 39 -13.54 1.64 -6.79
C LYS A 39 -13.44 3.11 -6.36
N PHE A 40 -12.25 3.69 -6.34
CA PHE A 40 -12.05 5.11 -6.05
C PHE A 40 -12.29 6.01 -7.27
N GLY A 41 -12.58 5.44 -8.45
CA GLY A 41 -12.68 6.19 -9.71
C GLY A 41 -11.33 6.67 -10.22
N LEU A 42 -10.24 6.05 -9.76
CA LEU A 42 -8.86 6.34 -10.15
C LEU A 42 -8.45 5.42 -11.30
N THR A 43 -9.06 5.60 -12.47
CA THR A 43 -8.79 4.79 -13.67
C THR A 43 -7.50 5.16 -14.40
N ASP A 44 -6.98 6.37 -14.17
CA ASP A 44 -5.73 6.87 -14.78
C ASP A 44 -4.46 6.52 -13.98
N VAL A 45 -4.59 5.72 -12.92
CA VAL A 45 -3.45 5.32 -12.11
C VAL A 45 -2.74 4.15 -12.78
N ARG A 46 -1.45 4.34 -13.12
CA ARG A 46 -0.58 3.26 -13.63
C ARG A 46 -0.15 2.37 -12.48
N ILE A 47 -0.97 1.38 -12.17
CA ILE A 47 -0.74 0.36 -11.14
C ILE A 47 0.61 -0.32 -11.33
N GLU A 48 0.97 -0.68 -12.57
CA GLU A 48 2.28 -1.25 -12.90
C GLU A 48 3.45 -0.36 -12.49
N GLU A 49 3.35 0.97 -12.65
CA GLU A 49 4.41 1.87 -12.19
C GLU A 49 4.48 1.95 -10.68
N ILE A 50 3.33 2.01 -10.00
CA ILE A 50 3.30 2.03 -8.53
C ILE A 50 3.92 0.76 -7.96
N ILE A 51 3.54 -0.41 -8.50
CA ILE A 51 4.12 -1.67 -8.08
C ILE A 51 5.62 -1.64 -8.36
N HIS A 52 6.04 -1.33 -9.58
CA HIS A 52 7.46 -1.31 -9.91
C HIS A 52 8.29 -0.28 -9.11
N GLU A 53 7.69 0.81 -8.62
CA GLU A 53 8.37 1.78 -7.75
C GLU A 53 8.53 1.27 -6.31
N VAL A 54 7.64 0.39 -5.85
CA VAL A 54 7.51 -0.01 -4.45
C VAL A 54 8.01 -1.43 -4.20
N ASP A 55 7.83 -2.30 -5.18
CA ASP A 55 8.25 -3.71 -5.26
C ASP A 55 9.78 -3.78 -5.30
N GLN A 56 10.38 -3.97 -4.14
CA GLN A 56 11.84 -4.03 -3.98
C GLN A 56 12.37 -5.43 -4.28
N ASP A 57 11.57 -6.46 -4.00
CA ASP A 57 11.95 -7.85 -4.20
C ASP A 57 11.60 -8.39 -5.60
N ASN A 58 10.86 -7.60 -6.38
CA ASN A 58 10.39 -7.89 -7.74
C ASN A 58 9.52 -9.14 -7.81
N ASP A 59 8.69 -9.38 -6.79
CA ASP A 59 7.74 -10.50 -6.75
C ASP A 59 6.40 -10.19 -7.47
N GLY A 60 6.22 -8.93 -7.90
CA GLY A 60 5.04 -8.43 -8.60
C GLY A 60 3.85 -8.13 -7.68
N ARG A 61 4.09 -8.04 -6.37
CA ARG A 61 3.12 -7.77 -5.30
C ARG A 61 3.74 -6.71 -4.37
N ILE A 62 2.94 -6.23 -3.44
CA ILE A 62 3.41 -5.30 -2.41
C ILE A 62 3.18 -5.95 -1.05
N ASP A 63 4.26 -6.23 -0.34
CA ASP A 63 4.18 -6.71 1.04
C ASP A 63 3.94 -5.55 2.03
N TYR A 64 3.54 -5.89 3.24
CA TYR A 64 3.24 -4.88 4.27
C TYR A 64 4.42 -3.94 4.55
N ASN A 65 5.66 -4.46 4.56
CA ASN A 65 6.86 -3.65 4.79
C ASN A 65 7.11 -2.69 3.62
N GLU A 66 6.96 -3.16 2.38
CA GLU A 66 7.10 -2.32 1.18
C GLU A 66 6.06 -1.20 1.14
N PHE A 67 4.81 -1.52 1.48
CA PHE A 67 3.74 -0.53 1.60
C PHE A 67 4.05 0.53 2.67
N VAL A 68 4.52 0.10 3.84
CA VAL A 68 4.94 0.99 4.92
C VAL A 68 6.13 1.86 4.50
N ALA A 69 7.11 1.28 3.80
CA ALA A 69 8.27 2.01 3.28
C ALA A 69 7.84 3.09 2.29
N MET A 70 6.98 2.76 1.31
CA MET A 70 6.42 3.72 0.35
C MET A 70 5.72 4.90 1.05
N MET A 71 4.86 4.61 2.03
CA MET A 71 4.10 5.64 2.74
C MET A 71 4.98 6.48 3.68
N GLN A 72 6.05 5.90 4.24
CA GLN A 72 7.03 6.65 5.01
C GLN A 72 7.89 7.56 4.13
N ASP A 73 8.26 7.10 2.93
CA ASP A 73 9.03 7.87 1.97
C ASP A 73 8.23 9.08 1.45
N ARG A 74 6.98 8.86 1.02
CA ARG A 74 6.09 9.95 0.58
C ARG A 74 5.65 10.90 1.70
N ALA A 75 5.68 10.48 2.97
CA ALA A 75 5.34 11.33 4.10
C ALA A 75 6.49 12.24 4.58
N LEU A 76 7.68 12.14 3.98
CA LEU A 76 8.86 12.95 4.29
C LEU A 76 9.25 13.95 3.18
N GLY A 77 8.40 14.14 2.16
CA GLY A 77 8.54 15.18 1.12
C GLY A 77 7.75 16.44 1.41
#